data_AF-A0ABD1XLC0-F1
#
_entry.id   AF-A0ABD1XLC0-F1
#
_cell.length_a   1.000
_cell.length_b   1.000
_cell.length_c   1.000
_cell.angle_alpha   90.00
_cell.angle_beta   90.00
_cell.angle_gamma   90.00
#
_symmetry.space_group_name_H-M   'P 1'
#
loop_
_entity.id
_entity.type
_entity.pdbx_description
1 polymer ?
#
loop_
_entity_poly.entity_id
_entity_poly.type
_entity_poly.pdbx_seq_one_letter_code
_entity_poly.pdbx_strand_id
1 'polypeptide(L)'
;MVPAGQSPLAETQFWRDRTNALSSLYEQLNSINAKRMLALVDAGSSNQNLLASFRSQFAELGKMFLEARENVKFLTTLERHFKTICTGPLPRVLETIGPMMNALRMVWIISGYYSDDTNMGQLFERIAYQIAVKVTEEADFKTIFKVKAEEALAKISTGKQVLDAWSGIYLQVREQIESSGRDPRWEFDRKKLFERTNYMSTVCVDLLHIVEVVNDFLYFLGPELKAVTGDVAGIDEVIRKVQAMVDPIENLPCNAFDKAHANLWSAAVLSFDKEKEKVEQLTKAFIDSSFKKLRSAEGALELLQSFKTVKREGAINKQMMEKFNDILTQFIKEIDYMRDIFKSNMDSPPTTRNQPPVAGSINWARSLFGRVRKTMHAFNTRAVDMLKHAAAAEVEIQYRALAKQMLIFEKQWVMQWLQTVNQQTNFYLKQPILRLTDGVGRIEVNFHTQLAQIIRETKYLDAMGFSVPEFPLSVTLQAESYQSNVDSLQNMLDHYQSVMNLMTPIEAKLLGPRIKKLQHVLDPGFLNLNWNALGIPDFVSNCTKSINTFKALISQVH
;
A
#
# COMPACT_ATOMS: atom_id res chain seq x y z
N MET A 1 16.05 21.96 55.50
CA MET A 1 15.74 22.62 54.20
C MET A 1 15.64 21.53 53.15
N VAL A 2 14.57 21.50 52.37
CA VAL A 2 14.31 20.49 51.33
C VAL A 2 14.67 21.11 49.96
N PRO A 3 15.24 20.35 49.00
CA PRO A 3 15.53 20.86 47.66
C PRO A 3 14.30 21.47 46.99
N ALA A 4 14.45 22.66 46.39
CA ALA A 4 13.39 23.35 45.65
C ALA A 4 13.22 22.74 44.26
N GLY A 5 12.14 21.99 44.04
CA GLY A 5 11.82 21.30 42.77
C GLY A 5 11.81 19.78 42.95
N GLN A 6 11.12 19.04 42.06
CA GLN A 6 10.94 17.58 42.15
C GLN A 6 11.90 16.77 41.26
N SER A 7 12.77 17.44 40.50
CA SER A 7 13.74 16.79 39.61
C SER A 7 15.01 16.34 40.37
N PRO A 8 15.74 15.33 39.85
CA PRO A 8 17.05 14.94 40.40
C PRO A 8 18.12 16.05 40.28
N LEU A 9 17.99 16.93 39.28
CA LEU A 9 18.89 18.07 39.10
C LEU A 9 18.70 19.12 40.21
N ALA A 10 17.48 19.28 40.72
CA ALA A 10 17.20 20.18 41.84
C ALA A 10 17.96 19.79 43.11
N GLU A 11 18.14 18.49 43.34
CA GLU A 11 18.94 18.00 44.47
C GLU A 11 20.44 18.31 44.28
N THR A 12 20.95 18.13 43.07
CA THR A 12 22.34 18.52 42.75
C THR A 12 22.57 20.02 42.95
N GLN A 13 21.60 20.85 42.55
CA GLN A 13 21.66 22.30 42.72
C GLN A 13 21.57 22.71 44.19
N PHE A 14 20.68 22.08 44.97
CA PHE A 14 20.56 22.32 46.40
C PHE A 14 21.89 22.09 47.14
N TRP A 15 22.58 20.99 46.87
CA TRP A 15 23.87 20.71 47.49
C TRP A 15 24.98 21.68 47.03
N ARG A 16 24.94 22.18 45.79
CA ARG A 16 25.85 23.26 45.34
C ARG A 16 25.61 24.56 46.09
N ASP A 17 24.36 25.00 46.17
CA ASP A 17 24.02 26.25 46.84
C ASP A 17 24.37 26.19 48.32
N ARG A 18 24.10 25.04 48.97
CA ARG A 18 24.53 24.77 50.35
C ARG A 18 26.04 24.80 50.50
N THR A 19 26.78 24.18 49.57
CA THR A 19 28.26 24.21 49.61
C THR A 19 28.79 25.63 49.45
N ASN A 20 28.24 26.42 48.52
CA ASN A 20 28.63 27.81 48.29
C ASN A 20 28.39 28.69 49.53
N ALA A 21 27.19 28.56 50.14
CA ALA A 21 26.84 29.30 51.35
C ALA A 21 27.76 28.93 52.54
N LEU A 22 28.01 27.63 52.73
CA LEU A 22 28.87 27.14 53.81
C LEU A 22 30.36 27.45 53.56
N SER A 23 30.85 27.41 52.32
CA SER A 23 32.24 27.76 51.99
C SER A 23 32.52 29.22 52.33
N SER A 24 31.61 30.13 51.95
CA SER A 24 31.74 31.55 52.26
C SER A 24 31.83 31.80 53.77
N LEU A 25 30.99 31.15 54.57
CA LEU A 25 31.00 31.29 56.03
C LEU A 25 32.25 30.64 56.65
N TYR A 26 32.64 29.47 56.17
CA TYR A 26 33.81 28.75 56.65
C TYR A 26 35.11 29.52 56.36
N GLU A 27 35.26 30.09 55.16
CA GLU A 27 36.42 30.91 54.77
C GLU A 27 36.51 32.20 55.59
N GLN A 28 35.39 32.89 55.82
CA GLN A 28 35.33 34.09 56.66
C GLN A 28 35.80 33.81 58.09
N LEU A 29 35.31 32.74 58.70
CA LEU A 29 35.67 32.34 60.07
C LEU A 29 37.07 31.73 60.17
N ASN A 30 37.61 31.19 59.08
CA ASN A 30 38.96 30.63 59.02
C ASN A 30 40.04 31.68 58.64
N SER A 31 39.64 32.94 58.43
CA SER A 31 40.53 34.05 58.09
C SER A 31 41.55 34.35 59.19
N ILE A 32 42.70 34.90 58.80
CA ILE A 32 43.80 35.24 59.73
C ILE A 32 43.33 36.22 60.81
N ASN A 33 42.48 37.18 60.44
CA ASN A 33 41.93 38.17 61.37
C ASN A 33 40.97 37.54 62.36
N ALA A 34 40.08 36.64 61.92
CA ALA A 34 39.17 35.90 62.80
C ALA A 34 39.94 35.03 63.81
N LYS A 35 40.99 34.33 63.36
CA LYS A 35 41.86 33.53 64.24
C LYS A 35 42.60 34.36 65.28
N ARG A 36 43.10 35.54 64.90
CA ARG A 36 43.75 36.48 65.82
C ARG A 36 42.77 37.00 66.89
N MET A 37 41.56 37.36 66.49
CA MET A 37 40.50 37.77 67.43
C MET A 37 40.16 36.63 68.40
N LEU A 38 40.02 35.40 67.92
CA LEU A 38 39.79 34.23 68.78
C LEU A 38 40.93 34.00 69.77
N ALA A 39 42.19 34.16 69.36
CA ALA A 39 43.35 34.01 70.24
C ALA A 39 43.42 35.10 71.33
N LEU A 40 43.04 36.33 71.00
CA LEU A 40 42.96 37.42 71.98
C LEU A 40 41.84 37.18 73.00
N VAL A 41 40.68 36.71 72.53
CA VAL A 41 39.54 36.36 73.40
C VAL A 41 39.88 35.17 74.29
N ASP A 42 40.63 34.17 73.80
CA ASP A 42 41.11 33.03 74.60
C ASP A 42 42.08 33.46 75.71
N ALA A 43 42.91 34.48 75.47
CA ALA A 43 43.87 35.01 76.44
C ALA A 43 43.26 35.96 77.50
N GLY A 44 42.15 36.62 77.18
CA GLY A 44 41.59 37.72 78.00
C GLY A 44 40.25 37.48 78.68
N SER A 45 39.56 36.36 78.43
CA SER A 45 38.15 36.19 78.85
C SER A 45 37.95 35.27 80.05
N SER A 46 37.20 35.73 81.06
CA SER A 46 36.74 34.89 82.19
C SER A 46 35.54 33.96 81.84
N ASN A 47 34.91 34.14 80.67
CA ASN A 47 33.70 33.43 80.24
C ASN A 47 34.02 32.26 79.30
N GLN A 48 34.53 31.16 79.85
CA GLN A 48 34.89 29.95 79.09
C GLN A 48 33.72 29.32 78.30
N ASN A 49 32.48 29.52 78.76
CA ASN A 49 31.28 28.95 78.14
C ASN A 49 30.99 29.49 76.72
N LEU A 50 31.26 30.77 76.46
CA LEU A 50 31.05 31.40 75.14
C LEU A 50 32.03 30.87 74.09
N LEU A 51 33.30 30.69 74.48
CA LEU A 51 34.34 30.12 73.62
C LEU A 51 34.08 28.64 73.32
N ALA A 52 33.63 27.88 74.32
CA ALA A 52 33.22 26.49 74.13
C ALA A 52 32.04 26.37 73.16
N SER A 53 31.02 27.23 73.30
CA SER A 53 29.86 27.29 72.40
C SER A 53 30.26 27.65 70.96
N PHE A 54 31.11 28.67 70.78
CA PHE A 54 31.61 29.04 69.46
C PHE A 54 32.44 27.92 68.81
N ARG A 55 33.35 27.27 69.56
CA ARG A 55 34.15 26.14 69.07
C ARG A 55 33.25 24.96 68.66
N SER A 56 32.19 24.69 69.41
CA SER A 56 31.18 23.68 69.07
C SER A 56 30.46 24.02 67.76
N GLN A 57 29.96 25.25 67.62
CA GLN A 57 29.26 25.68 66.39
C GLN A 57 30.19 25.73 65.18
N PHE A 58 31.46 26.11 65.35
CA PHE A 58 32.45 26.10 64.28
C PHE A 58 32.81 24.67 63.85
N ALA A 59 32.92 23.73 64.80
CA ALA A 59 33.11 22.32 64.50
C ALA A 59 31.90 21.73 63.75
N GLU A 60 30.68 22.09 64.16
CA GLU A 60 29.44 21.72 63.47
C GLU A 60 29.39 22.28 62.04
N LEU A 61 29.73 23.57 61.86
CA LEU A 61 29.84 24.21 60.55
C LEU A 61 30.85 23.48 59.65
N GLY A 62 32.02 23.12 60.21
CA GLY A 62 33.04 22.37 59.49
C GLY A 62 32.55 20.99 59.04
N LYS A 63 31.79 20.28 59.89
CA LYS A 63 31.17 19.00 59.55
C LYS A 63 30.15 19.15 58.42
N MET A 64 29.24 20.12 58.53
CA MET A 64 28.22 20.40 57.50
C MET A 64 28.84 20.82 56.17
N PHE A 65 29.94 21.57 56.19
CA PHE A 65 30.68 21.97 54.99
C PHE A 65 31.34 20.77 54.30
N LEU A 66 32.00 19.88 55.07
CA LEU A 66 32.62 18.68 54.52
C LEU A 66 31.58 17.74 53.89
N GLU A 67 30.48 17.50 54.59
CA GLU A 67 29.32 16.74 54.10
C GLU A 67 28.80 17.32 52.77
N ALA A 68 28.51 18.63 52.74
CA ALA A 68 27.99 19.26 51.53
C ALA A 68 28.95 19.15 50.35
N ARG A 69 30.25 19.35 50.59
CA ARG A 69 31.29 19.27 49.56
C ARG A 69 31.44 17.86 48.99
N GLU A 70 31.42 16.83 49.83
CA GLU A 70 31.48 15.44 49.36
C GLU A 70 30.21 15.03 48.61
N ASN A 71 29.03 15.43 49.09
CA ASN A 71 27.76 15.17 48.39
C ASN A 71 27.74 15.81 47.00
N VAL A 72 28.22 17.06 46.85
CA VAL A 72 28.36 17.70 45.52
C VAL A 72 29.32 16.92 44.62
N LYS A 73 30.44 16.43 45.15
CA LYS A 73 31.42 15.65 44.37
C LYS A 73 30.80 14.35 43.82
N PHE A 74 29.98 13.65 44.59
CA PHE A 74 29.31 12.43 44.12
C PHE A 74 28.16 12.74 43.16
N LEU A 75 27.29 13.70 43.48
CA LEU A 75 26.14 14.07 42.63
C LEU A 75 26.57 14.65 41.28
N THR A 76 27.70 15.36 41.21
CA THR A 76 28.24 15.85 39.93
C THR A 76 28.67 14.72 38.98
N THR A 77 29.03 13.54 39.49
CA THR A 77 29.29 12.38 38.62
C THR A 77 28.02 11.84 37.94
N LEU A 78 26.86 12.05 38.57
CA LEU A 78 25.55 11.61 38.08
C LEU A 78 24.84 12.66 37.21
N GLU A 79 25.30 13.90 37.23
CA GLU A 79 24.63 15.03 36.56
C GLU A 79 24.39 14.79 35.06
N ARG A 80 25.32 14.13 34.36
CA ARG A 80 25.15 13.81 32.94
C ARG A 80 23.97 12.84 32.71
N HIS A 81 23.82 11.85 33.59
CA HIS A 81 22.70 10.90 33.53
C HIS A 81 21.38 11.63 33.83
N PHE A 82 21.35 12.48 34.87
CA PHE A 82 20.16 13.26 35.22
C PHE A 82 19.74 14.23 34.12
N LYS A 83 20.69 14.91 33.46
CA LYS A 83 20.39 15.74 32.28
C LYS A 83 19.78 14.91 31.16
N THR A 84 20.32 13.73 30.89
CA THR A 84 19.79 12.83 29.85
C THR A 84 18.36 12.38 30.16
N ILE A 85 18.01 12.14 31.42
CA ILE A 85 16.64 11.81 31.84
C ILE A 85 15.71 13.03 31.75
N CYS A 86 16.20 14.23 32.05
CA CYS A 86 15.39 15.45 32.02
C CYS A 86 15.13 15.98 30.61
N THR A 87 16.06 15.83 29.67
CA THR A 87 15.99 16.46 28.34
C THR A 87 16.13 15.50 27.16
N GLY A 88 16.57 14.27 27.38
CA GLY A 88 16.78 13.29 26.31
C GLY A 88 15.49 12.60 25.85
N PRO A 89 15.48 12.02 24.64
CA PRO A 89 14.36 11.22 24.15
C PRO A 89 14.29 9.86 24.86
N LEU A 90 13.10 9.26 24.95
CA LEU A 90 12.85 8.00 25.68
C LEU A 90 13.82 6.85 25.34
N PRO A 91 14.20 6.59 24.07
CA PRO A 91 15.18 5.54 23.76
C PRO A 91 16.53 5.76 24.43
N ARG A 92 16.98 7.02 24.49
CA ARG A 92 18.24 7.38 25.15
C ARG A 92 18.12 7.31 26.67
N VAL A 93 16.94 7.61 27.22
CA VAL A 93 16.64 7.42 28.64
C VAL A 93 16.75 5.93 28.99
N LEU A 94 16.17 5.04 28.19
CA LEU A 94 16.26 3.59 28.36
C LEU A 94 17.70 3.09 28.47
N GLU A 95 18.56 3.50 27.52
CA GLU A 95 20.00 3.16 27.54
C GLU A 95 20.75 3.72 28.76
N THR A 96 20.25 4.82 29.32
CA THR A 96 20.90 5.52 30.45
C THR A 96 20.55 4.91 31.81
N ILE A 97 19.42 4.21 31.95
CA ILE A 97 18.96 3.66 33.25
C ILE A 97 20.00 2.69 33.83
N GLY A 98 20.54 1.78 33.02
CA GLY A 98 21.54 0.80 33.47
C GLY A 98 22.83 1.45 34.01
N PRO A 99 23.56 2.24 33.20
CA PRO A 99 24.73 2.97 33.64
C PRO A 99 24.47 3.89 34.85
N MET A 100 23.31 4.55 34.89
CA MET A 100 22.93 5.38 36.03
C MET A 100 22.76 4.56 37.31
N MET A 101 22.06 3.42 37.25
CA MET A 101 21.86 2.55 38.43
C MET A 101 23.19 2.03 38.97
N ASN A 102 24.14 1.69 38.10
CA ASN A 102 25.49 1.30 38.51
C ASN A 102 26.26 2.46 39.14
N ALA A 103 26.15 3.68 38.61
CA ALA A 103 26.77 4.86 39.20
C ALA A 103 26.16 5.19 40.58
N LEU A 104 24.83 5.05 40.72
CA LEU A 104 24.13 5.17 42.01
C LEU A 104 24.61 4.11 43.01
N ARG A 105 24.82 2.86 42.56
CA ARG A 105 25.43 1.80 43.37
C ARG A 105 26.82 2.21 43.88
N MET A 106 27.68 2.75 43.02
CA MET A 106 29.01 3.20 43.43
C MET A 106 28.96 4.34 44.45
N VAL A 107 28.01 5.28 44.29
CA VAL A 107 27.82 6.38 45.26
C VAL A 107 27.41 5.86 46.63
N TRP A 108 26.53 4.86 46.70
CA TRP A 108 26.12 4.24 47.96
C TRP A 108 27.26 3.50 48.68
N ILE A 109 28.12 2.79 47.94
CA ILE A 109 29.23 2.02 48.51
C ILE A 109 30.34 2.96 49.01
N ILE A 110 30.63 4.04 48.27
CA ILE A 110 31.82 4.88 48.51
C ILE A 110 31.50 6.11 49.36
N SER A 111 30.29 6.67 49.28
CA SER A 111 29.97 7.90 49.99
C SER A 111 29.84 7.65 51.50
N GLY A 112 30.54 8.46 52.31
CA GLY A 112 30.45 8.41 53.77
C GLY A 112 29.26 9.17 54.36
N TYR A 113 28.68 10.12 53.62
CA TYR A 113 27.61 11.01 54.10
C TYR A 113 26.31 10.91 53.30
N TYR A 114 26.37 10.44 52.05
CA TYR A 114 25.20 10.29 51.17
C TYR A 114 24.60 8.87 51.20
N SER A 115 25.29 7.91 51.81
CA SER A 115 24.85 6.52 51.99
C SER A 115 23.76 6.33 53.05
N ASP A 116 22.96 7.37 53.27
CA ASP A 116 21.80 7.32 54.17
C ASP A 116 20.53 6.93 53.39
N ASP A 117 19.70 6.09 54.01
CA ASP A 117 18.45 5.60 53.43
C ASP A 117 17.52 6.76 53.04
N THR A 118 17.54 7.86 53.81
CA THR A 118 16.70 9.02 53.60
C THR A 118 17.10 9.81 52.35
N ASN A 119 18.40 10.13 52.22
CA ASN A 119 18.91 10.93 51.11
C ASN A 119 18.83 10.15 49.79
N MET A 120 19.28 8.89 49.80
CA MET A 120 19.25 8.05 48.61
C MET A 120 17.81 7.70 48.20
N GLY A 121 16.93 7.41 49.17
CA GLY A 121 15.51 7.16 48.92
C GLY A 121 14.80 8.37 48.29
N GLN A 122 15.08 9.60 48.77
CA GLN A 122 14.54 10.82 48.17
C GLN A 122 15.04 11.05 46.74
N LEU A 123 16.32 10.75 46.47
CA LEU A 123 16.86 10.83 45.11
C LEU A 123 16.18 9.83 44.17
N PHE A 124 15.97 8.60 44.62
CA PHE A 124 15.24 7.57 43.86
C PHE A 124 13.80 8.00 43.55
N GLU A 125 13.10 8.58 44.53
CA GLU A 125 11.75 9.11 44.36
C GLU A 125 11.71 10.22 43.30
N ARG A 126 12.70 11.12 43.30
CA ARG A 126 12.83 12.20 42.30
C ARG A 126 13.14 11.67 40.90
N ILE A 127 13.96 10.63 40.78
CA ILE A 127 14.27 9.99 39.49
C ILE A 127 13.01 9.31 38.95
N ALA A 128 12.31 8.53 39.78
CA ALA A 128 11.06 7.87 39.41
C ALA A 128 10.00 8.90 38.99
N TYR A 129 9.90 10.02 39.69
CA TYR A 129 9.02 11.14 39.32
C TYR A 129 9.38 11.71 37.94
N GLN A 130 10.66 11.97 37.68
CA GLN A 130 11.09 12.54 36.40
C GLN A 130 10.86 11.58 35.22
N ILE A 131 11.08 10.26 35.42
CA ILE A 131 10.77 9.23 34.43
C ILE A 131 9.25 9.22 34.15
N ALA A 132 8.43 9.27 35.19
CA ALA A 132 6.98 9.34 35.05
C ALA A 132 6.54 10.57 34.24
N VAL A 133 7.05 11.77 34.56
CA VAL A 133 6.75 12.99 33.81
C VAL A 133 7.12 12.83 32.34
N LYS A 134 8.29 12.27 32.03
CA LYS A 134 8.73 12.05 30.64
C LYS A 134 7.82 11.12 29.86
N VAL A 135 7.39 10.02 30.48
CA VAL A 135 6.45 9.10 29.83
C VAL A 135 5.08 9.76 29.64
N THR A 136 4.61 10.58 30.58
CA THR A 136 3.36 11.34 30.42
C THR A 136 3.43 12.38 29.30
N GLU A 137 4.56 13.07 29.12
CA GLU A 137 4.76 14.05 28.03
C GLU A 137 4.73 13.39 26.64
N GLU A 138 5.36 12.21 26.50
CA GLU A 138 5.49 11.51 25.22
C GLU A 138 4.25 10.66 24.86
N ALA A 139 3.54 10.15 25.88
CA ALA A 139 2.29 9.39 25.73
C ALA A 139 1.06 10.25 26.08
N ASP A 140 1.01 11.49 25.57
CA ASP A 140 -0.13 12.38 25.78
C ASP A 140 -1.38 11.86 25.05
N PHE A 141 -2.42 11.54 25.82
CA PHE A 141 -3.69 10.99 25.35
C PHE A 141 -4.38 11.85 24.28
N LYS A 142 -4.14 13.17 24.26
CA LYS A 142 -4.77 14.09 23.28
C LYS A 142 -4.11 14.07 21.91
N THR A 143 -2.84 13.69 21.85
CA THR A 143 -2.04 13.73 20.62
C THR A 143 -1.75 12.34 20.07
N ILE A 144 -1.74 11.32 20.94
CA ILE A 144 -1.37 9.95 20.58
C ILE A 144 -2.27 9.34 19.50
N PHE A 145 -3.56 9.67 19.50
CA PHE A 145 -4.53 9.17 18.52
C PHE A 145 -4.61 10.00 17.23
N LYS A 146 -3.97 11.18 17.19
CA LYS A 146 -3.88 12.03 15.99
C LYS A 146 -2.67 11.71 15.12
N VAL A 147 -1.64 11.12 15.73
CA VAL A 147 -0.41 10.69 15.06
C VAL A 147 -0.65 9.33 14.38
N LYS A 148 0.19 8.96 13.40
CA LYS A 148 0.12 7.64 12.76
C LYS A 148 0.24 6.53 13.80
N ALA A 149 -0.57 5.47 13.66
CA ALA A 149 -0.63 4.37 14.62
C ALA A 149 0.74 3.71 14.88
N GLU A 150 1.59 3.54 13.85
CA GLU A 150 2.93 2.97 13.99
C GLU A 150 3.83 3.79 14.92
N GLU A 151 3.79 5.13 14.79
CA GLU A 151 4.57 6.04 15.62
C GLU A 151 4.00 6.09 17.05
N ALA A 152 2.67 6.07 17.19
CA ALA A 152 2.00 6.00 18.50
C ALA A 152 2.39 4.72 19.26
N LEU A 153 2.31 3.55 18.61
CA LEU A 153 2.72 2.27 19.19
C LEU A 153 4.20 2.26 19.59
N ALA A 154 5.08 2.82 18.76
CA ALA A 154 6.50 2.92 19.07
C ALA A 154 6.77 3.79 20.30
N LYS A 155 6.10 4.94 20.43
CA LYS A 155 6.23 5.85 21.59
C LYS A 155 5.74 5.20 22.88
N ILE A 156 4.55 4.61 22.88
CA ILE A 156 3.98 3.96 24.08
C ILE A 156 4.82 2.73 24.46
N SER A 157 5.24 1.91 23.48
CA SER A 157 6.09 0.74 23.73
C SER A 157 7.44 1.12 24.33
N THR A 158 8.08 2.17 23.81
CA THR A 158 9.34 2.69 24.38
C THR A 158 9.12 3.22 25.81
N GLY A 159 8.02 3.97 26.05
CA GLY A 159 7.66 4.44 27.39
C GLY A 159 7.44 3.31 28.39
N LYS A 160 6.74 2.25 27.98
CA LYS A 160 6.58 1.03 28.77
C LYS A 160 7.92 0.37 29.09
N GLN A 161 8.79 0.20 28.08
CA GLN A 161 10.13 -0.39 28.27
C GLN A 161 10.97 0.40 29.27
N VAL A 162 10.90 1.74 29.25
CA VAL A 162 11.59 2.61 30.21
C VAL A 162 11.08 2.38 31.65
N LEU A 163 9.77 2.28 31.84
CA LEU A 163 9.16 2.02 33.15
C LEU A 163 9.50 0.62 33.69
N ASP A 164 9.45 -0.39 32.82
CA ASP A 164 9.80 -1.77 33.17
C ASP A 164 11.30 -1.90 33.45
N ALA A 165 12.15 -1.26 32.66
CA ALA A 165 13.60 -1.24 32.87
C ALA A 165 13.98 -0.57 34.19
N TRP A 166 13.30 0.51 34.60
CA TRP A 166 13.53 1.16 35.89
C TRP A 166 13.40 0.19 37.07
N SER A 167 12.28 -0.54 37.14
CA SER A 167 12.02 -1.50 38.22
C SER A 167 12.88 -2.77 38.08
N GLY A 168 13.01 -3.29 36.86
CA GLY A 168 13.80 -4.50 36.58
C GLY A 168 15.28 -4.34 36.89
N ILE A 169 15.91 -3.26 36.42
CA ILE A 169 17.34 -3.00 36.65
C ILE A 169 17.62 -2.74 38.12
N TYR A 170 16.73 -2.04 38.84
CA TYR A 170 16.87 -1.87 40.29
C TYR A 170 16.92 -3.22 41.02
N LEU A 171 15.98 -4.13 40.69
CA LEU A 171 15.91 -5.44 41.32
C LEU A 171 17.14 -6.29 40.99
N GLN A 172 17.63 -6.23 39.76
CA GLN A 172 18.88 -6.90 39.34
C GLN A 172 20.09 -6.39 40.12
N VAL A 173 20.26 -5.06 40.24
CA VAL A 173 21.38 -4.47 40.98
C VAL A 173 21.28 -4.82 42.48
N ARG A 174 20.08 -4.86 43.03
CA ARG A 174 19.85 -5.31 44.40
C ARG A 174 20.27 -6.77 44.60
N GLU A 175 19.87 -7.67 43.71
CA GLU A 175 20.25 -9.09 43.76
C GLU A 175 21.78 -9.27 43.68
N GLN A 176 22.47 -8.45 42.87
CA GLN A 176 23.93 -8.42 42.82
C GLN A 176 24.57 -7.97 44.13
N ILE A 177 23.99 -6.98 44.82
CA ILE A 177 24.46 -6.51 46.14
C ILE A 177 24.25 -7.59 47.21
N GLU A 178 23.08 -8.25 47.22
CA GLU A 178 22.77 -9.31 48.17
C GLU A 178 23.67 -10.55 47.96
N SER A 179 23.90 -10.96 46.71
CA SER A 179 24.76 -12.11 46.38
C SER A 179 26.25 -11.86 46.65
N SER A 180 26.71 -10.62 46.54
CA SER A 180 28.11 -10.26 46.81
C SER A 180 28.42 -10.16 48.31
N GLY A 181 27.41 -9.98 49.17
CA GLY A 181 27.47 -10.17 50.63
C GLY A 181 28.46 -9.27 51.41
N ARG A 182 29.17 -8.38 50.73
CA ARG A 182 30.19 -7.47 51.27
C ARG A 182 29.75 -6.01 51.30
N ASP A 183 28.74 -5.66 50.50
CA ASP A 183 28.25 -4.29 50.33
C ASP A 183 27.10 -3.99 51.31
N PRO A 184 26.89 -2.72 51.71
CA PRO A 184 25.78 -2.34 52.58
C PRO A 184 24.42 -2.67 51.96
N ARG A 185 23.45 -3.10 52.79
CA ARG A 185 22.10 -3.50 52.34
C ARG A 185 21.44 -2.36 51.55
N TRP A 186 20.97 -2.69 50.35
CA TRP A 186 20.32 -1.77 49.43
C TRP A 186 18.80 -2.02 49.42
N GLU A 187 18.08 -1.41 50.35
CA GLU A 187 16.62 -1.56 50.43
C GLU A 187 15.91 -0.25 50.76
N PHE A 188 15.07 0.20 49.83
CA PHE A 188 14.23 1.39 49.98
C PHE A 188 12.75 1.05 49.92
N ASP A 189 11.89 1.98 50.32
CA ASP A 189 10.43 1.81 50.28
C ASP A 189 9.92 1.60 48.85
N ARG A 190 9.58 0.34 48.54
CA ARG A 190 9.11 -0.08 47.21
C ARG A 190 7.85 0.65 46.77
N LYS A 191 7.00 1.09 47.71
CA LYS A 191 5.79 1.82 47.36
C LYS A 191 6.14 3.16 46.74
N LYS A 192 7.03 3.92 47.38
CA LYS A 192 7.48 5.23 46.87
C LYS A 192 8.23 5.12 45.53
N LEU A 193 9.01 4.06 45.36
CA LEU A 193 9.84 3.88 44.16
C LEU A 193 9.08 3.37 42.94
N PHE A 194 8.12 2.44 43.13
CA PHE A 194 7.54 1.68 42.01
C PHE A 194 6.04 1.77 41.86
N GLU A 195 5.29 2.23 42.87
CA GLU A 195 3.82 2.20 42.81
C GLU A 195 3.29 3.00 41.62
N ARG A 196 3.82 4.20 41.40
CA ARG A 196 3.44 5.05 40.27
C ARG A 196 3.93 4.48 38.94
N THR A 197 5.20 4.09 38.83
CA THR A 197 5.78 3.61 37.56
C THR A 197 5.15 2.29 37.10
N ASN A 198 4.85 1.38 38.03
CA ASN A 198 4.22 0.11 37.71
C ASN A 198 2.77 0.31 37.26
N TYR A 199 2.03 1.20 37.92
CA TYR A 199 0.68 1.56 37.49
C TYR A 199 0.71 2.18 36.08
N MET A 200 1.64 3.10 35.81
CA MET A 200 1.79 3.68 34.47
C MET A 200 2.13 2.61 33.42
N SER A 201 2.92 1.60 33.76
CA SER A 201 3.22 0.49 32.85
C SER A 201 1.94 -0.30 32.49
N THR A 202 1.05 -0.54 33.46
CA THR A 202 -0.26 -1.17 33.17
C THR A 202 -1.14 -0.31 32.26
N VAL A 203 -1.19 1.00 32.49
CA VAL A 203 -1.93 1.94 31.62
C VAL A 203 -1.34 1.94 30.20
N CYS A 204 -0.02 1.87 30.04
CA CYS A 204 0.63 1.77 28.74
C CYS A 204 0.27 0.45 28.01
N VAL A 205 0.10 -0.66 28.74
CA VAL A 205 -0.35 -1.93 28.15
C VAL A 205 -1.77 -1.81 27.61
N ASP A 206 -2.68 -1.25 28.42
CA ASP A 206 -4.06 -1.01 28.00
C ASP A 206 -4.11 -0.08 26.78
N LEU A 207 -3.31 1.00 26.79
CA LEU A 207 -3.25 1.97 25.70
C LEU A 207 -2.68 1.36 24.41
N LEU A 208 -1.66 0.50 24.51
CA LEU A 208 -1.16 -0.28 23.36
C LEU A 208 -2.28 -1.12 22.76
N HIS A 209 -3.02 -1.85 23.60
CA HIS A 209 -4.15 -2.66 23.13
C HIS A 209 -5.21 -1.82 22.41
N ILE A 210 -5.59 -0.67 22.98
CA ILE A 210 -6.57 0.25 22.39
C ILE A 210 -6.10 0.74 21.01
N VAL A 211 -4.85 1.21 20.90
CA VAL A 211 -4.28 1.70 19.64
C VAL A 211 -4.19 0.59 18.60
N GLU A 212 -3.78 -0.62 19.00
CA GLU A 212 -3.75 -1.80 18.12
C GLU A 212 -5.14 -2.13 17.59
N VAL A 213 -6.15 -2.21 18.46
CA VAL A 213 -7.54 -2.51 18.07
C VAL A 213 -8.09 -1.46 17.10
N VAL A 214 -7.88 -0.17 17.38
CA VAL A 214 -8.34 0.91 16.50
C VAL A 214 -7.63 0.86 15.15
N ASN A 215 -6.32 0.63 15.13
CA ASN A 215 -5.55 0.48 13.91
C ASN A 215 -5.99 -0.75 13.09
N ASP A 216 -6.33 -1.85 13.76
CA ASP A 216 -6.87 -3.06 13.13
C ASP A 216 -8.19 -2.78 12.43
N PHE A 217 -9.12 -2.08 13.08
CA PHE A 217 -10.37 -1.68 12.46
C PHE A 217 -10.20 -0.70 11.30
N LEU A 218 -9.33 0.30 11.43
CA LEU A 218 -9.09 1.28 10.36
C LEU A 218 -8.40 0.65 9.14
N TYR A 219 -7.47 -0.27 9.36
CA TYR A 219 -6.89 -1.07 8.29
C TYR A 219 -7.96 -1.93 7.62
N PHE A 220 -8.80 -2.61 8.41
CA PHE A 220 -9.88 -3.45 7.91
C PHE A 220 -10.90 -2.66 7.06
N LEU A 221 -11.27 -1.47 7.51
CA LEU A 221 -12.21 -0.57 6.83
C LEU A 221 -11.53 0.30 5.75
N GLY A 222 -10.33 -0.10 5.32
CA GLY A 222 -9.52 0.62 4.36
C GLY A 222 -10.14 0.74 2.95
N PRO A 223 -9.41 1.37 2.02
CA PRO A 223 -9.90 1.63 0.66
C PRO A 223 -10.22 0.36 -0.13
N GLU A 224 -9.60 -0.77 0.21
CA GLU A 224 -9.82 -2.06 -0.42
C GLU A 224 -11.26 -2.55 -0.20
N LEU A 225 -11.81 -2.37 1.01
CA LEU A 225 -13.20 -2.70 1.30
C LEU A 225 -14.17 -1.74 0.59
N LYS A 226 -13.80 -0.45 0.47
CA LYS A 226 -14.59 0.54 -0.29
C LYS A 226 -14.69 0.18 -1.77
N ALA A 227 -13.59 -0.29 -2.37
CA ALA A 227 -13.55 -0.67 -3.78
C ALA A 227 -14.44 -1.90 -4.09
N VAL A 228 -14.52 -2.86 -3.16
CA VAL A 228 -15.23 -4.12 -3.38
C VAL A 228 -16.73 -4.03 -3.09
N THR A 229 -17.11 -3.26 -2.07
CA THR A 229 -18.51 -3.17 -1.62
C THR A 229 -19.29 -2.07 -2.31
N GLY A 230 -18.62 -1.00 -2.78
CA GLY A 230 -19.26 0.15 -3.42
C GLY A 230 -20.14 1.02 -2.50
N ASP A 231 -20.29 0.62 -1.23
CA ASP A 231 -21.05 1.35 -0.21
C ASP A 231 -20.10 2.17 0.67
N VAL A 232 -19.66 3.31 0.11
CA VAL A 232 -18.72 4.23 0.79
C VAL A 232 -19.35 4.82 2.06
N ALA A 233 -20.66 5.11 2.03
CA ALA A 233 -21.37 5.74 3.14
C ALA A 233 -21.49 4.82 4.36
N GLY A 234 -21.81 3.53 4.16
CA GLY A 234 -21.86 2.55 5.24
C GLY A 234 -20.51 2.35 5.91
N ILE A 235 -19.42 2.32 5.12
CA ILE A 235 -18.05 2.19 5.65
C ILE A 235 -17.65 3.43 6.45
N ASP A 236 -17.94 4.62 5.93
CA ASP A 236 -17.63 5.87 6.62
C ASP A 236 -18.41 6.00 7.95
N GLU A 237 -19.63 5.48 8.04
CA GLU A 237 -20.36 5.42 9.30
C GLU A 237 -19.67 4.51 10.33
N VAL A 238 -19.20 3.33 9.93
CA VAL A 238 -18.47 2.41 10.82
C VAL A 238 -17.12 3.01 11.22
N ILE A 239 -16.39 3.64 10.30
CA ILE A 239 -15.14 4.36 10.61
C ILE A 239 -15.39 5.45 11.65
N ARG A 240 -16.46 6.24 11.49
CA ARG A 240 -16.82 7.27 12.47
C ARG A 240 -17.13 6.68 13.84
N LYS A 241 -17.80 5.52 13.90
CA LYS A 241 -18.02 4.79 15.17
C LYS A 241 -16.72 4.29 15.78
N VAL A 242 -15.77 3.80 14.97
CA VAL A 242 -14.44 3.39 15.43
C VAL A 242 -13.66 4.57 16.03
N GLN A 243 -13.68 5.72 15.37
CA GLN A 243 -13.06 6.95 15.87
C GLN A 243 -13.73 7.40 17.18
N ALA A 244 -15.07 7.33 17.25
CA ALA A 244 -15.83 7.68 18.45
C ALA A 244 -15.57 6.76 19.65
N MET A 245 -15.01 5.55 19.46
CA MET A 245 -14.61 4.69 20.58
C MET A 245 -13.49 5.30 21.41
N VAL A 246 -12.67 6.16 20.79
CA VAL A 246 -11.49 6.79 21.40
C VAL A 246 -11.84 8.11 22.08
N ASP A 247 -12.92 8.78 21.67
CA ASP A 247 -13.35 10.08 22.22
C ASP A 247 -13.43 10.12 23.76
N PRO A 248 -13.97 9.09 24.46
CA PRO A 248 -14.02 9.08 25.92
C PRO A 248 -12.63 9.02 26.57
N ILE A 249 -11.64 8.45 25.87
CA ILE A 249 -10.26 8.30 26.34
C ILE A 249 -9.46 9.57 26.01
N GLU A 250 -9.67 10.15 24.83
CA GLU A 250 -9.01 11.41 24.43
C GLU A 250 -9.46 12.60 25.30
N ASN A 251 -10.74 12.63 25.68
CA ASN A 251 -11.36 13.72 26.44
C ASN A 251 -11.40 13.47 27.96
N LEU A 252 -10.57 12.55 28.47
CA LEU A 252 -10.45 12.36 29.91
C LEU A 252 -10.03 13.68 30.60
N PRO A 253 -10.81 14.16 31.59
CA PRO A 253 -10.52 15.44 32.27
C PRO A 253 -9.32 15.36 33.22
N CYS A 254 -8.84 14.16 33.50
CA CYS A 254 -7.75 13.87 34.43
C CYS A 254 -6.65 13.05 33.77
N ASN A 255 -5.42 13.17 34.28
CA ASN A 255 -4.31 12.34 33.83
C ASN A 255 -4.51 10.88 34.25
N ALA A 256 -4.68 9.99 33.28
CA ALA A 256 -4.89 8.55 33.54
C ALA A 256 -3.66 7.86 34.14
N PHE A 257 -2.48 8.47 34.08
CA PHE A 257 -1.26 7.96 34.72
C PHE A 257 -1.24 8.15 36.25
N ASP A 258 -2.19 8.91 36.81
CA ASP A 258 -2.31 9.10 38.25
C ASP A 258 -3.19 8.02 38.88
N LYS A 259 -2.62 7.27 39.83
CA LYS A 259 -3.32 6.16 40.52
C LYS A 259 -4.62 6.59 41.23
N ALA A 260 -4.74 7.84 41.65
CA ALA A 260 -5.96 8.38 42.24
C ALA A 260 -7.18 8.27 41.31
N HIS A 261 -6.94 8.28 39.99
CA HIS A 261 -7.98 8.18 38.97
C HIS A 261 -8.07 6.77 38.35
N ALA A 262 -7.48 5.75 38.99
CA ALA A 262 -7.46 4.39 38.45
C ALA A 262 -8.86 3.81 38.19
N ASN A 263 -9.83 4.12 39.07
CA ASN A 263 -11.21 3.68 38.89
C ASN A 263 -11.86 4.28 37.62
N LEU A 264 -11.51 5.53 37.30
CA LEU A 264 -11.99 6.20 36.08
C LEU A 264 -11.35 5.60 34.83
N TRP A 265 -10.04 5.30 34.88
CA TRP A 265 -9.33 4.62 33.80
C TRP A 265 -9.91 3.24 33.52
N SER A 266 -10.05 2.40 34.55
CA SER A 266 -10.62 1.05 34.39
C SER A 266 -12.07 1.11 33.87
N ALA A 267 -12.86 2.10 34.28
CA ALA A 267 -14.20 2.31 33.72
C ALA A 267 -14.16 2.72 32.24
N ALA A 268 -13.21 3.56 31.84
CA ALA A 268 -13.02 3.96 30.45
C ALA A 268 -12.60 2.78 29.57
N VAL A 269 -11.65 1.95 30.02
CA VAL A 269 -11.23 0.72 29.31
C VAL A 269 -12.40 -0.26 29.18
N LEU A 270 -13.17 -0.49 30.24
CA LEU A 270 -14.37 -1.34 30.18
C LEU A 270 -15.45 -0.78 29.24
N SER A 271 -15.59 0.55 29.16
CA SER A 271 -16.50 1.18 28.20
C SER A 271 -16.00 0.99 26.77
N PHE A 272 -14.69 1.11 26.54
CA PHE A 272 -14.06 0.85 25.25
C PHE A 272 -14.28 -0.60 24.82
N ASP A 273 -14.07 -1.58 25.70
CA ASP A 273 -14.29 -3.00 25.37
C ASP A 273 -15.75 -3.30 25.00
N LYS A 274 -16.71 -2.64 25.66
CA LYS A 274 -18.14 -2.75 25.30
C LYS A 274 -18.45 -2.14 23.94
N GLU A 275 -17.89 -0.95 23.63
CA GLU A 275 -18.07 -0.33 22.31
C GLU A 275 -17.36 -1.12 21.22
N LYS A 276 -16.18 -1.69 21.50
CA LYS A 276 -15.46 -2.61 20.63
C LYS A 276 -16.35 -3.79 20.25
N GLU A 277 -16.99 -4.46 21.21
CA GLU A 277 -17.89 -5.58 20.93
C GLU A 277 -19.06 -5.17 20.01
N LYS A 278 -19.65 -3.99 20.24
CA LYS A 278 -20.72 -3.46 19.36
C LYS A 278 -20.20 -3.18 17.95
N VAL A 279 -19.04 -2.55 17.82
CA VAL A 279 -18.41 -2.24 16.53
C VAL A 279 -18.01 -3.53 15.80
N GLU A 280 -17.53 -4.55 16.51
CA GLU A 280 -17.31 -5.87 15.92
C GLU A 280 -18.61 -6.44 15.36
N GLN A 281 -19.70 -6.46 16.12
CA GLN A 281 -21.00 -6.97 15.66
C GLN A 281 -21.52 -6.20 14.45
N LEU A 282 -21.40 -4.87 14.45
CA LEU A 282 -21.76 -4.03 13.29
C LEU A 282 -20.91 -4.34 12.07
N THR A 283 -19.60 -4.48 12.25
CA THR A 283 -18.66 -4.81 11.17
C THR A 283 -18.98 -6.20 10.59
N LYS A 284 -19.28 -7.18 11.45
CA LYS A 284 -19.72 -8.52 11.04
C LYS A 284 -21.01 -8.47 10.22
N ALA A 285 -22.03 -7.73 10.69
CA ALA A 285 -23.28 -7.56 9.95
C ALA A 285 -23.06 -6.81 8.61
N PHE A 286 -22.16 -5.83 8.59
CA PHE A 286 -21.80 -5.09 7.38
C PHE A 286 -21.09 -5.97 6.36
N ILE A 287 -20.14 -6.80 6.78
CA ILE A 287 -19.47 -7.80 5.92
C ILE A 287 -20.54 -8.72 5.32
N ASP A 288 -21.44 -9.26 6.13
CA ASP A 288 -22.50 -10.16 5.67
C ASP A 288 -23.43 -9.53 4.62
N SER A 289 -23.79 -8.25 4.80
CA SER A 289 -24.59 -7.49 3.84
C SER A 289 -23.80 -7.20 2.55
N SER A 290 -22.53 -6.83 2.70
CA SER A 290 -21.64 -6.48 1.59
C SER A 290 -21.31 -7.67 0.70
N PHE A 291 -21.04 -8.83 1.29
CA PHE A 291 -20.75 -10.06 0.55
C PHE A 291 -21.97 -10.56 -0.26
N LYS A 292 -23.19 -10.25 0.17
CA LYS A 292 -24.41 -10.53 -0.61
C LYS A 292 -24.61 -9.59 -1.80
N LYS A 293 -24.01 -8.39 -1.76
CA LYS A 293 -24.13 -7.36 -2.81
C LYS A 293 -22.90 -7.31 -3.73
N LEU A 294 -22.01 -8.29 -3.67
CA LEU A 294 -20.78 -8.29 -4.47
C LEU A 294 -21.07 -8.16 -5.96
N ARG A 295 -20.42 -7.17 -6.57
CA ARG A 295 -20.48 -6.94 -8.02
C ARG A 295 -19.54 -7.86 -8.80
N SER A 296 -18.40 -8.24 -8.20
CA SER A 296 -17.39 -9.08 -8.85
C SER A 296 -16.71 -10.04 -7.87
N ALA A 297 -16.58 -11.31 -8.28
CA ALA A 297 -15.85 -12.34 -7.56
C ALA A 297 -14.33 -12.10 -7.54
N GLU A 298 -13.76 -11.47 -8.57
CA GLU A 298 -12.32 -11.15 -8.63
C GLU A 298 -11.93 -10.16 -7.54
N GLY A 299 -12.67 -9.05 -7.41
CA GLY A 299 -12.43 -8.05 -6.37
C GLY A 299 -12.65 -8.60 -4.96
N ALA A 300 -13.68 -9.44 -4.77
CA ALA A 300 -13.94 -10.09 -3.49
C ALA A 300 -12.80 -11.03 -3.06
N LEU A 301 -12.18 -11.72 -4.03
CA LEU A 301 -11.02 -12.59 -3.77
C LEU A 301 -9.76 -11.79 -3.42
N GLU A 302 -9.54 -10.64 -4.05
CA GLU A 302 -8.42 -9.74 -3.71
C GLU A 302 -8.55 -9.19 -2.30
N LEU A 303 -9.75 -8.78 -1.90
CA LEU A 303 -10.06 -8.38 -0.54
C LEU A 303 -9.75 -9.51 0.45
N LEU A 304 -10.24 -10.73 0.20
CA LEU A 304 -9.96 -11.87 1.07
C LEU A 304 -8.45 -12.16 1.19
N GLN A 305 -7.69 -11.96 0.12
CA GLN A 305 -6.24 -12.14 0.13
C GLN A 305 -5.51 -11.08 0.96
N SER A 306 -5.89 -9.80 0.82
CA SER A 306 -5.33 -8.70 1.63
C SER A 306 -5.43 -8.99 3.13
N PHE A 307 -6.52 -9.63 3.55
CA PHE A 307 -6.76 -10.03 4.93
C PHE A 307 -6.02 -11.31 5.33
N LYS A 308 -5.76 -12.24 4.40
CA LYS A 308 -4.90 -13.41 4.68
C LYS A 308 -3.44 -13.04 4.88
N THR A 309 -2.93 -12.05 4.14
CA THR A 309 -1.54 -11.57 4.30
C THR A 309 -1.32 -10.89 5.65
N VAL A 310 -2.37 -10.33 6.23
CA VAL A 310 -2.33 -9.77 7.57
C VAL A 310 -2.62 -10.90 8.57
N LYS A 311 -1.56 -11.51 9.10
CA LYS A 311 -1.61 -12.45 10.24
C LYS A 311 -2.14 -11.74 11.51
N ARG A 312 -3.41 -11.39 11.55
CA ARG A 312 -4.09 -10.93 12.77
C ARG A 312 -5.17 -11.96 13.09
N GLU A 313 -4.93 -12.71 14.16
CA GLU A 313 -5.81 -13.75 14.66
C GLU A 313 -7.05 -13.08 15.26
N GLY A 314 -8.13 -13.02 14.49
CA GLY A 314 -9.36 -12.36 14.92
C GLY A 314 -10.60 -13.13 14.50
N ALA A 315 -11.68 -12.99 15.26
CA ALA A 315 -13.00 -13.54 14.95
C ALA A 315 -13.51 -13.11 13.56
N ILE A 316 -13.07 -11.94 13.08
CA ILE A 316 -13.40 -11.39 11.76
C ILE A 316 -12.77 -12.23 10.63
N ASN A 317 -11.52 -12.70 10.80
CA ASN A 317 -10.84 -13.53 9.79
C ASN A 317 -11.56 -14.88 9.63
N LYS A 318 -11.97 -15.50 10.74
CA LYS A 318 -12.78 -16.73 10.71
C LYS A 318 -14.10 -16.52 9.95
N GLN A 319 -14.82 -15.44 10.24
CA GLN A 319 -16.06 -15.12 9.54
C GLN A 319 -15.83 -14.83 8.05
N MET A 320 -14.72 -14.18 7.69
CA MET A 320 -14.37 -13.93 6.30
C MET A 320 -14.11 -15.21 5.52
N MET A 321 -13.50 -16.21 6.16
CA MET A 321 -13.31 -17.54 5.57
C MET A 321 -14.65 -18.26 5.35
N GLU A 322 -15.65 -18.06 6.21
CA GLU A 322 -17.00 -18.60 6.01
C GLU A 322 -17.71 -17.96 4.79
N LYS A 323 -17.38 -16.70 4.46
CA LYS A 323 -17.90 -15.99 3.26
C LYS A 323 -17.27 -16.41 1.95
N PHE A 324 -16.28 -17.29 1.96
CA PHE A 324 -15.71 -17.85 0.73
C PHE A 324 -16.77 -18.55 -0.14
N ASN A 325 -17.75 -19.23 0.49
CA ASN A 325 -18.85 -19.85 -0.23
C ASN A 325 -19.73 -18.85 -0.99
N ASP A 326 -19.91 -17.64 -0.43
CA ASP A 326 -20.66 -16.56 -1.07
C ASP A 326 -19.91 -16.04 -2.30
N ILE A 327 -18.58 -15.92 -2.22
CA ILE A 327 -17.72 -15.55 -3.36
C ILE A 327 -17.82 -16.59 -4.48
N LEU A 328 -17.75 -17.89 -4.14
CA LEU A 328 -17.89 -18.97 -5.12
C LEU A 328 -19.26 -18.94 -5.80
N THR A 329 -20.32 -18.74 -5.02
CA THR A 329 -21.68 -18.62 -5.55
C THR A 329 -21.82 -17.43 -6.50
N GLN A 330 -21.18 -16.30 -6.19
CA GLN A 330 -21.13 -15.15 -7.09
C GLN A 330 -20.37 -15.46 -8.38
N PHE A 331 -19.27 -16.21 -8.30
CA PHE A 331 -18.53 -16.63 -9.49
C PHE A 331 -19.35 -17.58 -10.38
N ILE A 332 -20.15 -18.48 -9.81
CA ILE A 332 -21.09 -19.32 -10.58
C ILE A 332 -22.07 -18.42 -11.37
N LYS A 333 -22.66 -17.40 -10.72
CA LYS A 333 -23.54 -16.45 -11.39
C LYS A 333 -22.84 -15.69 -12.52
N GLU A 334 -21.57 -15.32 -12.34
CA GLU A 334 -20.77 -14.70 -13.40
C GLU A 334 -20.54 -15.65 -14.58
N ILE A 335 -20.24 -16.93 -14.33
CA ILE A 335 -20.10 -17.96 -15.37
C ILE A 335 -21.41 -18.12 -16.15
N ASP A 336 -22.54 -18.20 -15.46
CA ASP A 336 -23.85 -18.33 -16.09
C ASP A 336 -24.22 -17.09 -16.91
N TYR A 337 -23.95 -15.89 -16.38
CA TYR A 337 -24.13 -14.65 -17.14
C TYR A 337 -23.28 -14.61 -18.42
N MET A 338 -22.02 -15.04 -18.36
CA MET A 338 -21.16 -15.13 -19.54
C MET A 338 -21.66 -16.20 -20.52
N ARG A 339 -22.18 -17.31 -20.02
CA ARG A 339 -22.82 -18.36 -20.83
C ARG A 339 -24.06 -17.83 -21.54
N ASP A 340 -24.87 -17.00 -20.89
CA ASP A 340 -26.07 -16.41 -21.48
C ASP A 340 -25.73 -15.37 -22.56
N ILE A 341 -24.70 -14.53 -22.33
CA ILE A 341 -24.15 -13.65 -23.37
C ILE A 341 -23.67 -14.47 -24.57
N PHE A 342 -22.97 -15.57 -24.30
CA PHE A 342 -22.44 -16.45 -25.35
C PHE A 342 -23.57 -17.07 -26.18
N LYS A 343 -24.60 -17.62 -25.53
CA LYS A 343 -25.77 -18.20 -26.21
C LYS A 343 -26.56 -17.17 -27.02
N SER A 344 -26.78 -15.98 -26.45
CA SER A 344 -27.61 -14.94 -27.09
C SER A 344 -26.96 -14.36 -28.34
N ASN A 345 -25.64 -14.33 -28.41
CA ASN A 345 -24.88 -13.74 -29.52
C ASN A 345 -24.18 -14.80 -30.39
N MET A 346 -24.53 -16.08 -30.24
CA MET A 346 -23.87 -17.18 -30.95
C MET A 346 -24.03 -17.07 -32.47
N ASP A 347 -25.18 -16.59 -32.93
CA ASP A 347 -25.53 -16.52 -34.35
C ASP A 347 -24.94 -15.29 -35.05
N SER A 348 -24.70 -14.20 -34.31
CA SER A 348 -24.07 -12.98 -34.84
C SER A 348 -23.26 -12.28 -33.75
N PRO A 349 -22.02 -12.75 -33.48
CA PRO A 349 -21.22 -12.18 -32.41
C PRO A 349 -20.79 -10.75 -32.74
N PRO A 350 -20.75 -9.85 -31.74
CA PRO A 350 -20.29 -8.48 -31.95
C PRO A 350 -18.79 -8.49 -32.26
N THR A 351 -18.45 -8.17 -33.51
CA THR A 351 -17.06 -8.03 -33.95
C THR A 351 -16.57 -6.61 -33.67
N THR A 352 -15.27 -6.48 -33.36
CA THR A 352 -14.66 -5.14 -33.22
C THR A 352 -14.37 -4.52 -34.57
N ARG A 353 -14.26 -3.19 -34.63
CA ARG A 353 -14.06 -2.44 -35.87
C ARG A 353 -12.85 -3.00 -36.65
N ASN A 354 -13.03 -3.25 -37.94
CA ASN A 354 -12.03 -3.81 -38.87
C ASN A 354 -11.63 -5.28 -38.65
N GLN A 355 -12.29 -6.04 -37.76
CA GLN A 355 -12.07 -7.48 -37.68
C GLN A 355 -12.87 -8.24 -38.74
N PRO A 356 -12.28 -9.27 -39.38
CA PRO A 356 -13.03 -10.15 -40.26
C PRO A 356 -14.09 -10.96 -39.50
N PRO A 357 -15.14 -11.43 -40.17
CA PRO A 357 -16.26 -12.11 -39.51
C PRO A 357 -15.83 -13.39 -38.80
N VAL A 358 -15.09 -14.30 -39.42
CA VAL A 358 -14.72 -15.58 -38.77
C VAL A 358 -13.73 -15.38 -37.61
N ALA A 359 -12.65 -14.65 -37.87
CA ALA A 359 -11.63 -14.37 -36.86
C ALA A 359 -12.15 -13.50 -35.70
N GLY A 360 -13.04 -12.54 -36.00
CA GLY A 360 -13.68 -11.68 -35.01
C GLY A 360 -14.60 -12.46 -34.08
N SER A 361 -15.40 -13.38 -34.62
CA SER A 361 -16.25 -14.30 -33.84
C SER A 361 -15.44 -15.15 -32.86
N ILE A 362 -14.33 -15.71 -33.32
CA ILE A 362 -13.42 -16.51 -32.49
C ILE A 362 -12.78 -15.64 -31.40
N ASN A 363 -12.31 -14.45 -31.76
CA ASN A 363 -11.67 -13.55 -30.81
C ASN A 363 -12.64 -13.03 -29.73
N TRP A 364 -13.90 -12.79 -30.11
CA TRP A 364 -14.98 -12.47 -29.16
C TRP A 364 -15.20 -13.62 -28.16
N ALA A 365 -15.32 -14.86 -28.65
CA ALA A 365 -15.46 -16.03 -27.78
C ALA A 365 -14.26 -16.21 -26.84
N ARG A 366 -13.03 -16.04 -27.36
CA ARG A 366 -11.79 -16.05 -26.56
C ARG A 366 -11.73 -14.94 -25.53
N SER A 367 -12.21 -13.75 -25.85
CA SER A 367 -12.27 -12.61 -24.93
C SER A 367 -13.24 -12.89 -23.78
N LEU A 368 -14.42 -13.45 -24.07
CA LEU A 368 -15.38 -13.86 -23.05
C LEU A 368 -14.77 -14.95 -22.14
N PHE A 369 -14.16 -15.97 -22.72
CA PHE A 369 -13.48 -17.02 -21.96
C PHE A 369 -12.31 -16.47 -21.14
N GLY A 370 -11.54 -15.55 -21.71
CA GLY A 370 -10.37 -14.94 -21.08
C GLY A 370 -10.72 -14.26 -19.76
N ARG A 371 -11.88 -13.61 -19.68
CA ARG A 371 -12.38 -13.02 -18.43
C ARG A 371 -12.62 -14.08 -17.35
N VAL A 372 -13.37 -15.13 -17.69
CA VAL A 372 -13.66 -16.23 -16.75
C VAL A 372 -12.38 -16.97 -16.35
N ARG A 373 -11.48 -17.19 -17.31
CA ARG A 373 -10.18 -17.84 -17.11
C ARG A 373 -9.28 -17.03 -16.18
N LYS A 374 -9.27 -15.70 -16.29
CA LYS A 374 -8.52 -14.82 -15.38
C LYS A 374 -9.00 -15.00 -13.94
N THR A 375 -10.31 -14.96 -13.72
CA THR A 375 -10.91 -15.17 -12.39
C THR A 375 -10.61 -16.58 -11.86
N MET A 376 -10.75 -17.62 -12.69
CA MET A 376 -10.44 -18.99 -12.31
C MET A 376 -8.94 -19.18 -11.98
N HIS A 377 -8.05 -18.55 -12.73
CA HIS A 377 -6.62 -18.56 -12.44
C HIS A 377 -6.32 -17.89 -11.09
N ALA A 378 -6.95 -16.74 -10.81
CA ALA A 378 -6.83 -16.08 -9.52
C ALA A 378 -7.28 -16.99 -8.37
N PHE A 379 -8.37 -17.75 -8.51
CA PHE A 379 -8.76 -18.76 -7.51
C PHE A 379 -7.71 -19.87 -7.35
N ASN A 380 -7.19 -20.40 -8.46
CA ASN A 380 -6.19 -21.49 -8.44
C ASN A 380 -4.84 -21.06 -7.86
N THR A 381 -4.43 -19.81 -8.02
CA THR A 381 -3.15 -19.33 -7.47
C THR A 381 -3.30 -18.84 -6.03
N ARG A 382 -4.41 -18.17 -5.71
CA ARG A 382 -4.57 -17.42 -4.44
C ARG A 382 -5.38 -18.19 -3.38
N ALA A 383 -6.10 -19.25 -3.74
CA ALA A 383 -7.00 -19.98 -2.84
C ALA A 383 -6.88 -21.52 -2.94
N VAL A 384 -5.66 -22.04 -3.14
CA VAL A 384 -5.38 -23.49 -3.27
C VAL A 384 -5.96 -24.31 -2.11
N ASP A 385 -5.82 -23.84 -0.87
CA ASP A 385 -6.28 -24.57 0.31
C ASP A 385 -7.82 -24.65 0.43
N MET A 386 -8.54 -23.74 -0.23
CA MET A 386 -9.99 -23.59 -0.11
C MET A 386 -10.77 -24.21 -1.27
N LEU A 387 -10.08 -24.69 -2.32
CA LEU A 387 -10.67 -25.45 -3.44
C LEU A 387 -11.15 -26.86 -3.05
N LYS A 388 -10.96 -27.29 -1.79
CA LYS A 388 -11.43 -28.59 -1.28
C LYS A 388 -12.91 -28.63 -0.95
N HIS A 389 -13.61 -27.50 -0.98
CA HIS A 389 -15.04 -27.42 -0.67
C HIS A 389 -15.90 -27.90 -1.85
N ALA A 390 -17.06 -28.49 -1.55
CA ALA A 390 -18.02 -28.96 -2.56
C ALA A 390 -18.45 -27.86 -3.55
N ALA A 391 -18.55 -26.61 -3.08
CA ALA A 391 -18.87 -25.46 -3.93
C ALA A 391 -17.77 -25.15 -4.99
N ALA A 392 -16.50 -25.46 -4.69
CA ALA A 392 -15.40 -25.29 -5.64
C ALA A 392 -15.45 -26.36 -6.76
N ALA A 393 -15.89 -27.58 -6.44
CA ALA A 393 -16.10 -28.62 -7.45
C ALA A 393 -17.19 -28.23 -8.44
N GLU A 394 -18.28 -27.62 -7.98
CA GLU A 394 -19.36 -27.11 -8.85
C GLU A 394 -18.84 -26.02 -9.80
N VAL A 395 -18.08 -25.05 -9.29
CA VAL A 395 -17.42 -24.03 -10.11
C VAL A 395 -16.56 -24.66 -11.19
N GLU A 396 -15.77 -25.67 -10.84
CA GLU A 396 -14.89 -26.35 -11.79
C GLU A 396 -15.68 -27.08 -12.88
N ILE A 397 -16.78 -27.75 -12.53
CA ILE A 397 -17.67 -28.40 -13.49
C ILE A 397 -18.27 -27.37 -14.46
N GLN A 398 -18.82 -26.26 -13.96
CA GLN A 398 -19.41 -25.22 -14.79
C GLN A 398 -18.38 -24.53 -15.68
N TYR A 399 -17.18 -24.28 -15.16
CA TYR A 399 -16.06 -23.73 -15.92
C TYR A 399 -15.62 -24.67 -17.05
N ARG A 400 -15.44 -25.96 -16.76
CA ARG A 400 -15.08 -26.99 -17.77
C ARG A 400 -16.18 -27.12 -18.84
N ALA A 401 -17.45 -27.05 -18.44
CA ALA A 401 -18.58 -27.08 -19.37
C ALA A 401 -18.57 -25.88 -20.32
N LEU A 402 -18.35 -24.66 -19.80
CA LEU A 402 -18.23 -23.45 -20.62
C LEU A 402 -17.00 -23.52 -21.56
N ALA A 403 -15.86 -23.96 -21.06
CA ALA A 403 -14.63 -24.15 -21.85
C ALA A 403 -14.86 -25.12 -23.01
N LYS A 404 -15.57 -26.23 -22.77
CA LYS A 404 -15.92 -27.21 -23.80
C LYS A 404 -16.84 -26.61 -24.86
N GLN A 405 -17.85 -25.84 -24.46
CA GLN A 405 -18.77 -25.16 -25.39
C GLN A 405 -18.02 -24.19 -26.30
N MET A 406 -17.15 -23.35 -25.73
CA MET A 406 -16.36 -22.37 -26.49
C MET A 406 -15.35 -23.05 -27.43
N LEU A 407 -14.71 -24.15 -27.00
CA LEU A 407 -13.81 -24.92 -27.86
C LEU A 407 -14.56 -25.58 -29.05
N ILE A 408 -15.77 -26.10 -28.81
CA ILE A 408 -16.60 -26.67 -29.88
C ILE A 408 -16.97 -25.57 -30.89
N PHE A 409 -17.36 -24.38 -30.41
CA PHE A 409 -17.64 -23.23 -31.25
C PHE A 409 -16.43 -22.82 -32.09
N GLU A 410 -15.25 -22.63 -31.48
CA GLU A 410 -14.02 -22.29 -32.23
C GLU A 410 -13.72 -23.32 -33.33
N LYS A 411 -13.83 -24.62 -33.01
CA LYS A 411 -13.59 -25.69 -33.98
C LYS A 411 -14.62 -25.69 -35.12
N GLN A 412 -15.90 -25.49 -34.82
CA GLN A 412 -16.95 -25.45 -35.84
C GLN A 412 -16.75 -24.32 -36.84
N TRP A 413 -16.46 -23.10 -36.35
CA TRP A 413 -16.21 -21.95 -37.21
C TRP A 413 -14.97 -22.12 -38.08
N VAL A 414 -13.86 -22.62 -37.51
CA VAL A 414 -12.64 -22.90 -38.29
C VAL A 414 -12.88 -24.00 -39.32
N MET A 415 -13.61 -25.07 -38.98
CA MET A 415 -13.92 -26.15 -39.93
C MET A 415 -14.78 -25.67 -41.09
N GLN A 416 -15.81 -24.86 -40.83
CA GLN A 416 -16.65 -24.27 -41.87
C GLN A 416 -15.84 -23.35 -42.81
N TRP A 417 -14.93 -22.57 -42.23
CA TRP A 417 -14.04 -21.72 -43.01
C TRP A 417 -13.06 -22.55 -43.87
N LEU A 418 -12.43 -23.58 -43.32
CA LEU A 418 -11.51 -24.47 -44.04
C LEU A 418 -12.15 -25.16 -45.25
N GLN A 419 -13.43 -25.53 -45.16
CA GLN A 419 -14.16 -26.15 -46.27
C GLN A 419 -14.45 -25.17 -47.41
N THR A 420 -14.69 -23.90 -47.08
CA THR A 420 -15.19 -22.90 -48.02
C THR A 420 -14.07 -22.07 -48.65
N VAL A 421 -12.99 -21.80 -47.89
CA VAL A 421 -11.94 -20.84 -48.25
C VAL A 421 -11.22 -21.20 -49.55
N ASN A 422 -10.92 -22.47 -49.80
CA ASN A 422 -10.21 -22.88 -51.02
C ASN A 422 -11.05 -22.66 -52.27
N GLN A 423 -12.34 -23.00 -52.20
CA GLN A 423 -13.27 -22.86 -53.32
C GLN A 423 -13.53 -21.38 -53.62
N GLN A 424 -13.78 -20.57 -52.60
CA GLN A 424 -13.98 -19.13 -52.74
C GLN A 424 -12.73 -18.42 -53.26
N THR A 425 -11.56 -18.71 -52.68
CA THR A 425 -10.29 -18.10 -53.10
C THR A 425 -10.00 -18.41 -54.58
N ASN A 426 -10.17 -19.67 -55.00
CA ASN A 426 -9.96 -20.07 -56.39
C ASN A 426 -10.99 -19.42 -57.33
N PHE A 427 -12.25 -19.29 -56.90
CA PHE A 427 -13.28 -18.62 -57.69
C PHE A 427 -12.97 -17.14 -57.90
N TYR A 428 -12.61 -16.40 -56.85
CA TYR A 428 -12.31 -14.96 -56.94
C TYR A 428 -11.02 -14.66 -57.70
N LEU A 429 -9.98 -15.49 -57.55
CA LEU A 429 -8.72 -15.30 -58.29
C LEU A 429 -8.85 -15.53 -59.80
N LYS A 430 -9.82 -16.35 -60.22
CA LYS A 430 -10.10 -16.63 -61.65
C LYS A 430 -10.95 -15.57 -62.33
N GLN A 431 -11.53 -14.62 -61.58
CA GLN A 431 -12.30 -13.54 -62.18
C GLN A 431 -11.40 -12.57 -62.96
N PRO A 432 -11.93 -11.93 -64.01
CA PRO A 432 -11.19 -10.91 -64.75
C PRO A 432 -10.87 -9.72 -63.85
N ILE A 433 -9.77 -9.03 -64.15
CA ILE A 433 -9.28 -7.88 -63.37
C ILE A 433 -10.13 -6.61 -63.52
N LEU A 434 -10.88 -6.46 -64.62
CA LEU A 434 -11.76 -5.31 -64.89
C LEU A 434 -13.23 -5.76 -64.99
N ARG A 435 -14.14 -4.94 -64.45
CA ARG A 435 -15.60 -5.11 -64.58
C ARG A 435 -16.24 -3.81 -65.08
N LEU A 436 -17.32 -3.96 -65.85
CA LEU A 436 -18.22 -2.86 -66.21
C LEU A 436 -19.29 -2.70 -65.13
N THR A 437 -19.48 -1.48 -64.62
CA THR A 437 -20.53 -1.17 -63.65
C THR A 437 -21.89 -1.12 -64.36
N ASP A 438 -22.84 -1.92 -63.86
CA ASP A 438 -24.19 -2.06 -64.40
C ASP A 438 -24.94 -0.71 -64.30
N GLY A 439 -25.11 -0.02 -65.45
CA GLY A 439 -25.94 1.18 -65.59
C GLY A 439 -25.27 2.42 -66.19
N VAL A 440 -23.94 2.61 -66.04
CA VAL A 440 -23.22 3.83 -66.51
C VAL A 440 -22.06 3.49 -67.46
N GLY A 441 -21.71 2.22 -67.63
CA GLY A 441 -20.59 1.80 -68.49
C GLY A 441 -19.23 2.26 -67.97
N ARG A 442 -19.12 2.54 -66.66
CA ARG A 442 -17.84 2.83 -66.00
C ARG A 442 -17.05 1.53 -65.80
N ILE A 443 -15.74 1.64 -65.96
CA ILE A 443 -14.80 0.54 -65.79
C ILE A 443 -14.25 0.63 -64.36
N GLU A 444 -14.38 -0.43 -63.59
CA GLU A 444 -13.88 -0.55 -62.22
C GLU A 444 -12.94 -1.77 -62.09
N VAL A 445 -11.99 -1.69 -61.15
CA VAL A 445 -11.12 -2.80 -60.81
C VAL A 445 -11.94 -3.86 -60.07
N ASN A 446 -11.99 -5.07 -60.60
CA ASN A 446 -12.75 -6.18 -60.03
C ASN A 446 -11.96 -6.90 -58.93
N PHE A 447 -11.66 -6.18 -57.85
CA PHE A 447 -11.10 -6.76 -56.64
C PHE A 447 -12.21 -7.02 -55.63
N HIS A 448 -12.66 -8.27 -55.56
CA HIS A 448 -13.82 -8.63 -54.74
C HIS A 448 -13.54 -8.40 -53.25
N THR A 449 -14.44 -7.70 -52.54
CA THR A 449 -14.30 -7.40 -51.11
C THR A 449 -14.13 -8.64 -50.25
N GLN A 450 -14.75 -9.76 -50.64
CA GLN A 450 -14.58 -11.05 -49.97
C GLN A 450 -13.16 -11.63 -50.11
N LEU A 451 -12.44 -11.38 -51.20
CA LEU A 451 -11.05 -11.81 -51.33
C LEU A 451 -10.16 -11.04 -50.34
N ALA A 452 -10.39 -9.73 -50.20
CA ALA A 452 -9.72 -8.92 -49.17
C ALA A 452 -10.03 -9.41 -47.75
N GLN A 453 -11.28 -9.82 -47.50
CA GLN A 453 -11.69 -10.42 -46.22
C GLN A 453 -10.97 -11.75 -45.97
N ILE A 454 -10.90 -12.65 -46.95
CA ILE A 454 -10.19 -13.95 -46.82
C ILE A 454 -8.69 -13.76 -46.55
N ILE A 455 -8.04 -12.81 -47.22
CA ILE A 455 -6.63 -12.48 -46.97
C ILE A 455 -6.45 -12.01 -45.52
N ARG A 456 -7.34 -11.14 -45.03
CA ARG A 456 -7.30 -10.69 -43.63
C ARG A 456 -7.58 -11.84 -42.68
N GLU A 457 -8.58 -12.66 -42.93
CA GLU A 457 -8.92 -13.85 -42.12
C GLU A 457 -7.75 -14.80 -42.00
N THR A 458 -7.07 -15.07 -43.12
CA THR A 458 -5.89 -15.95 -43.15
C THR A 458 -4.79 -15.39 -42.25
N LYS A 459 -4.49 -14.08 -42.32
CA LYS A 459 -3.51 -13.43 -41.42
C LYS A 459 -3.90 -13.55 -39.95
N TYR A 460 -5.17 -13.31 -39.63
CA TYR A 460 -5.64 -13.38 -38.23
C TYR A 460 -5.66 -14.81 -37.68
N LEU A 461 -6.06 -15.80 -38.49
CA LEU A 461 -6.09 -17.21 -38.08
C LEU A 461 -4.68 -17.78 -37.90
N ASP A 462 -3.75 -17.41 -38.77
CA ASP A 462 -2.33 -17.75 -38.65
C ASP A 462 -1.72 -17.14 -37.37
N ALA A 463 -1.96 -15.84 -37.12
CA ALA A 463 -1.54 -15.17 -35.89
C ALA A 463 -2.16 -15.77 -34.61
N MET A 464 -3.34 -16.39 -34.72
CA MET A 464 -4.00 -17.11 -33.63
C MET A 464 -3.46 -18.54 -33.42
N GLY A 465 -2.53 -19.00 -34.26
CA GLY A 465 -1.87 -20.31 -34.17
C GLY A 465 -2.67 -21.47 -34.77
N PHE A 466 -3.64 -21.22 -35.65
CA PHE A 466 -4.36 -22.28 -36.35
C PHE A 466 -3.60 -22.78 -37.59
N SER A 467 -3.73 -24.07 -37.93
CA SER A 467 -3.18 -24.63 -39.16
C SER A 467 -4.00 -24.19 -40.36
N VAL A 468 -3.57 -23.11 -41.02
CA VAL A 468 -4.22 -22.59 -42.23
C VAL A 468 -3.77 -23.38 -43.47
N PRO A 469 -4.63 -23.64 -44.47
CA PRO A 469 -4.22 -24.32 -45.69
C PRO A 469 -3.18 -23.50 -46.48
N GLU A 470 -2.27 -24.20 -47.16
CA GLU A 470 -1.16 -23.55 -47.89
C GLU A 470 -1.64 -22.61 -49.01
N PHE A 471 -2.78 -22.92 -49.63
CA PHE A 471 -3.28 -22.14 -50.76
C PHE A 471 -3.69 -20.70 -50.37
N PRO A 472 -4.62 -20.45 -49.42
CA PRO A 472 -4.91 -19.10 -48.92
C PRO A 472 -3.69 -18.41 -48.28
N LEU A 473 -2.78 -19.17 -47.67
CA LEU A 473 -1.55 -18.63 -47.09
C LEU A 473 -0.63 -18.05 -48.19
N SER A 474 -0.44 -18.78 -49.29
CA SER A 474 0.35 -18.32 -50.44
C SER A 474 -0.22 -17.03 -51.06
N VAL A 475 -1.55 -16.94 -51.16
CA VAL A 475 -2.28 -15.75 -51.64
C VAL A 475 -2.09 -14.57 -50.68
N THR A 476 -2.05 -14.84 -49.37
CA THR A 476 -1.83 -13.84 -48.34
C THR A 476 -0.41 -13.29 -48.34
N LEU A 477 0.60 -14.11 -48.65
CA LEU A 477 1.98 -13.66 -48.86
C LEU A 477 2.08 -12.72 -50.07
N GLN A 478 1.23 -12.91 -51.08
CA GLN A 478 1.15 -12.05 -52.27
C GLN A 478 0.26 -10.81 -52.07
N ALA A 479 -0.30 -10.58 -50.87
CA ALA A 479 -1.24 -9.49 -50.60
C ALA A 479 -0.70 -8.09 -50.96
N GLU A 480 0.58 -7.81 -50.72
CA GLU A 480 1.19 -6.52 -51.07
C GLU A 480 1.29 -6.32 -52.59
N SER A 481 1.59 -7.40 -53.32
CA SER A 481 1.60 -7.40 -54.79
C SER A 481 0.20 -7.14 -55.34
N TYR A 482 -0.83 -7.79 -54.78
CA TYR A 482 -2.22 -7.53 -55.15
C TYR A 482 -2.64 -6.08 -54.87
N GLN A 483 -2.29 -5.53 -53.70
CA GLN A 483 -2.62 -4.14 -53.37
C GLN A 483 -1.94 -3.16 -54.35
N SER A 484 -0.65 -3.36 -54.63
CA SER A 484 0.09 -2.55 -55.61
C SER A 484 -0.53 -2.62 -57.02
N ASN A 485 -0.96 -3.81 -57.45
CA ASN A 485 -1.64 -3.99 -58.72
C ASN A 485 -3.01 -3.30 -58.76
N VAL A 486 -3.78 -3.38 -57.66
CA VAL A 486 -5.08 -2.67 -57.53
C VAL A 486 -4.88 -1.17 -57.61
N ASP A 487 -3.92 -0.61 -56.86
CA ASP A 487 -3.63 0.82 -56.86
C ASP A 487 -3.16 1.29 -58.24
N SER A 488 -2.32 0.50 -58.91
CA SER A 488 -1.84 0.79 -60.27
C SER A 488 -2.96 0.76 -61.32
N LEU A 489 -3.87 -0.22 -61.23
CA LEU A 489 -5.05 -0.30 -62.09
C LEU A 489 -6.03 0.84 -61.82
N GLN A 490 -6.26 1.19 -60.56
CA GLN A 490 -7.16 2.30 -60.19
C GLN A 490 -6.61 3.63 -60.72
N ASN A 491 -5.32 3.91 -60.53
CA ASN A 491 -4.66 5.10 -61.08
C ASN A 491 -4.76 5.17 -62.61
N MET A 492 -4.60 4.03 -63.28
CA MET A 492 -4.75 3.94 -64.74
C MET A 492 -6.20 4.22 -65.18
N LEU A 493 -7.19 3.68 -64.48
CA LEU A 493 -8.61 3.92 -64.76
C LEU A 493 -9.02 5.35 -64.48
N ASP A 494 -8.56 5.95 -63.39
CA ASP A 494 -8.80 7.36 -63.07
C ASP A 494 -8.18 8.28 -64.14
N HIS A 495 -6.99 7.93 -64.64
CA HIS A 495 -6.37 8.64 -65.75
C HIS A 495 -7.18 8.51 -67.05
N TYR A 496 -7.65 7.30 -67.37
CA TYR A 496 -8.54 7.07 -68.51
C TYR A 496 -9.84 7.87 -68.39
N GLN A 497 -10.51 7.85 -67.22
CA GLN A 497 -11.74 8.59 -66.98
C GLN A 497 -11.52 10.11 -67.06
N SER A 498 -10.40 10.62 -66.53
CA SER A 498 -10.03 12.03 -66.67
C SER A 498 -9.88 12.45 -68.13
N VAL A 499 -9.18 11.65 -68.94
CA VAL A 499 -9.02 11.93 -70.37
C VAL A 499 -10.35 11.84 -71.12
N MET A 500 -11.22 10.88 -70.75
CA MET A 500 -12.54 10.76 -71.35
C MET A 500 -13.48 11.92 -70.98
N ASN A 501 -13.39 12.44 -69.75
CA ASN A 501 -14.20 13.57 -69.27
C ASN A 501 -13.76 14.92 -69.86
N LEU A 502 -12.52 15.04 -70.35
CA LEU A 502 -12.03 16.26 -71.03
C LEU A 502 -12.62 16.44 -72.44
N MET A 503 -13.24 15.41 -73.02
CA MET A 503 -13.73 15.46 -74.40
C MET A 503 -15.16 16.03 -74.47
N THR A 504 -15.40 16.91 -75.44
CA THR A 504 -16.75 17.31 -75.84
C THR A 504 -17.43 16.23 -76.70
N PRO A 505 -18.77 16.15 -76.74
CA PRO A 505 -19.49 15.13 -77.52
C PRO A 505 -19.23 15.19 -79.04
N ILE A 506 -18.69 16.30 -79.55
CA ILE A 506 -18.31 16.49 -80.96
C ILE A 506 -16.93 15.87 -81.23
N GLU A 507 -15.95 16.13 -80.35
CA GLU A 507 -14.61 15.53 -80.41
C GLU A 507 -14.66 14.00 -80.21
N ALA A 508 -15.55 13.52 -79.35
CA ALA A 508 -15.80 12.09 -79.14
C ALA A 508 -16.29 11.37 -80.41
N LYS A 509 -17.08 12.04 -81.27
CA LYS A 509 -17.51 11.49 -82.57
C LYS A 509 -16.37 11.50 -83.60
N LEU A 510 -15.55 12.54 -83.61
CA LEU A 510 -14.42 12.67 -84.55
C LEU A 510 -13.29 11.67 -84.26
N LEU A 511 -13.04 11.39 -82.97
CA LEU A 511 -12.01 10.46 -82.51
C LEU A 511 -12.50 9.01 -82.31
N GLY A 512 -13.72 8.69 -82.73
CA GLY A 512 -14.34 7.36 -82.57
C GLY A 512 -13.47 6.15 -82.95
N PRO A 513 -12.73 6.15 -84.08
CA PRO A 513 -11.83 5.05 -84.44
C PRO A 513 -10.66 4.87 -83.46
N ARG A 514 -10.18 5.96 -82.86
CA ARG A 514 -9.07 5.94 -81.89
C ARG A 514 -9.55 5.53 -80.49
N ILE A 515 -10.77 5.91 -80.12
CA ILE A 515 -11.43 5.44 -78.89
C ILE A 515 -11.63 3.91 -78.95
N LYS A 516 -12.07 3.36 -80.10
CA LYS A 516 -12.16 1.91 -80.28
C LYS A 516 -10.80 1.21 -80.15
N LYS A 517 -9.72 1.82 -80.66
CA LYS A 517 -8.35 1.30 -80.48
C LYS A 517 -7.94 1.31 -79.00
N LEU A 518 -8.30 2.34 -78.25
CA LEU A 518 -8.02 2.44 -76.81
C LEU A 518 -8.84 1.43 -76.00
N GLN A 519 -10.11 1.22 -76.36
CA GLN A 519 -10.96 0.16 -75.78
C GLN A 519 -10.38 -1.24 -76.06
N HIS A 520 -9.89 -1.49 -77.28
CA HIS A 520 -9.24 -2.75 -77.62
C HIS A 520 -7.95 -3.02 -76.83
N VAL A 521 -7.26 -1.97 -76.37
CA VAL A 521 -6.10 -2.12 -75.47
C VAL A 521 -6.56 -2.52 -74.05
N LEU A 522 -7.79 -2.22 -73.66
CA LEU A 522 -8.39 -2.59 -72.37
C LEU A 522 -9.06 -3.98 -72.38
N ASP A 523 -9.48 -4.49 -73.55
CA ASP A 523 -10.11 -5.82 -73.73
C ASP A 523 -9.37 -6.99 -73.04
N PRO A 524 -8.02 -7.08 -73.04
CA PRO A 524 -7.30 -8.12 -72.31
C PRO A 524 -7.61 -8.16 -70.80
N GLY A 525 -7.93 -7.01 -70.20
CA GLY A 525 -8.30 -6.90 -68.79
C GLY A 525 -9.71 -7.39 -68.46
N PHE A 526 -10.59 -7.51 -69.46
CA PHE A 526 -11.96 -8.02 -69.29
C PHE A 526 -12.09 -9.53 -69.52
N LEU A 527 -11.17 -10.13 -70.31
CA LEU A 527 -11.33 -11.51 -70.80
C LEU A 527 -10.20 -12.45 -70.40
N ASN A 528 -8.94 -12.02 -70.47
CA ASN A 528 -7.79 -12.93 -70.41
C ASN A 528 -6.95 -12.78 -69.14
N LEU A 529 -6.90 -11.58 -68.56
CA LEU A 529 -6.11 -11.32 -67.36
C LEU A 529 -6.92 -11.66 -66.12
N ASN A 530 -6.49 -12.70 -65.42
CA ASN A 530 -6.93 -13.05 -64.08
C ASN A 530 -5.92 -12.55 -63.04
N TRP A 531 -6.30 -12.58 -61.76
CA TRP A 531 -5.42 -12.11 -60.68
C TRP A 531 -4.16 -12.97 -60.49
N ASN A 532 -4.10 -14.17 -61.06
CA ASN A 532 -2.90 -15.01 -61.04
C ASN A 532 -1.89 -14.65 -62.16
N ALA A 533 -2.22 -13.74 -63.07
CA ALA A 533 -1.37 -13.39 -64.19
C ALA A 533 -0.22 -12.46 -63.74
N LEU A 534 1.03 -12.86 -64.00
CA LEU A 534 2.23 -12.06 -63.72
C LEU A 534 2.35 -10.80 -64.63
N GLY A 535 1.58 -10.74 -65.72
CA GLY A 535 1.65 -9.67 -66.72
C GLY A 535 0.80 -8.42 -66.43
N ILE A 536 0.21 -8.30 -65.22
CA ILE A 536 -0.60 -7.13 -64.85
C ILE A 536 0.21 -5.81 -64.92
N PRO A 537 1.46 -5.73 -64.42
CA PRO A 537 2.25 -4.49 -64.50
C PRO A 537 2.56 -4.07 -65.95
N ASP A 538 2.87 -5.03 -66.82
CA ASP A 538 3.13 -4.78 -68.24
C ASP A 538 1.87 -4.29 -68.96
N PHE A 539 0.71 -4.88 -68.62
CA PHE A 539 -0.59 -4.42 -69.10
C PHE A 539 -0.87 -2.98 -68.67
N VAL A 540 -0.68 -2.64 -67.39
CA VAL A 540 -0.87 -1.26 -66.88
C VAL A 540 0.08 -0.28 -67.60
N SER A 541 1.34 -0.65 -67.80
CA SER A 541 2.32 0.17 -68.52
C SER A 541 1.91 0.43 -69.98
N ASN A 542 1.46 -0.62 -70.69
CA ASN A 542 1.01 -0.51 -72.07
C ASN A 542 -0.27 0.32 -72.22
N CYS A 543 -1.22 0.14 -71.30
CA CYS A 543 -2.43 0.96 -71.24
C CYS A 543 -2.08 2.42 -70.95
N THR A 544 -1.24 2.70 -69.95
CA THR A 544 -0.83 4.06 -69.58
C THR A 544 -0.11 4.77 -70.73
N LYS A 545 0.79 4.08 -71.45
CA LYS A 545 1.43 4.62 -72.67
C LYS A 545 0.41 4.97 -73.75
N SER A 546 -0.57 4.10 -73.95
CA SER A 546 -1.64 4.31 -74.94
C SER A 546 -2.55 5.48 -74.56
N ILE A 547 -2.90 5.61 -73.27
CA ILE A 547 -3.69 6.74 -72.75
C ILE A 547 -2.90 8.05 -72.86
N ASN A 548 -1.60 8.06 -72.53
CA ASN A 548 -0.74 9.25 -72.67
C ASN A 548 -0.60 9.70 -74.13
N THR A 549 -0.44 8.75 -75.05
CA THR A 549 -0.39 9.07 -76.49
C THR A 549 -1.72 9.66 -76.96
N PHE A 550 -2.85 9.11 -76.48
CA PHE A 550 -4.18 9.63 -76.79
C PHE A 550 -4.42 11.02 -76.17
N LYS A 551 -3.96 11.26 -74.94
CA LYS A 551 -4.01 12.57 -74.28
C LYS A 551 -3.20 13.63 -75.04
N ALA A 552 -1.99 13.30 -75.48
CA ALA A 552 -1.15 14.20 -76.28
C ALA A 552 -1.83 14.59 -77.61
N LEU A 553 -2.57 13.66 -78.22
CA LEU A 553 -3.34 13.94 -79.42
C LEU A 553 -4.55 14.84 -79.13
N ILE A 554 -5.27 14.63 -78.02
CA ILE A 554 -6.37 15.53 -77.62
C ILE A 554 -5.84 16.95 -77.41
N SER A 555 -4.70 17.13 -76.76
CA SER A 555 -4.07 18.45 -76.59
C SER A 555 -3.54 19.09 -77.89
N GLN A 556 -3.47 18.34 -78.99
CA GLN A 556 -3.14 18.88 -80.33
C GLN A 556 -4.38 19.20 -81.16
N VAL A 557 -5.55 18.65 -80.78
CA VAL A 557 -6.84 18.85 -81.45
C VAL A 557 -7.63 20.00 -80.80
N HIS A 558 -7.40 20.23 -79.51
CA HIS A 558 -7.77 21.46 -78.81
C HIS A 558 -6.80 22.59 -79.17
#